data_AF-A0A2N1TIB7-F1
#
_entry.id   AF-A0A2N1TIB7-F1
#
_cell.length_a   1.000
_cell.length_b   1.000
_cell.length_c   1.000
_cell.angle_alpha   90.00
_cell.angle_beta   90.00
_cell.angle_gamma   90.00
#
_symmetry.space_group_name_H-M   'P 1'
#
loop_
_entity.id
_entity.type
_entity.pdbx_description
1 polymer ?
#
loop_
_entity_poly.entity_id
_entity_poly.type
_entity_poly.pdbx_seq_one_letter_code
_entity_poly.pdbx_strand_id
1 'polypeptide(L)' 'MDEFRVCATCGYSRGFHISFKKAEQGFSIIFICPDCGSSYDLALTETGIIVSEPLKGLVFEEHENQS' A
#
# COMPACT_ATOMS: atom_id res chain seq x y z
N MET A 1 -13.36 -8.15 16.05
CA MET A 1 -13.16 -7.65 14.68
C MET A 1 -11.78 -7.03 14.70
N ASP A 2 -10.79 -7.81 14.30
CA ASP A 2 -9.37 -7.52 14.49
C ASP A 2 -8.80 -7.01 13.17
N GLU A 3 -8.89 -5.69 12.97
CA GLU A 3 -8.36 -5.01 11.80
C GLU A 3 -6.90 -4.63 12.04
N PHE A 4 -5.98 -5.06 11.16
CA PHE A 4 -4.59 -4.62 11.19
C PHE A 4 -4.49 -3.19 10.60
N ARG A 5 -4.77 -2.19 11.43
CA ARG A 5 -4.75 -0.77 11.05
C ARG A 5 -3.98 0.15 12.01
N VAL A 6 -3.58 -0.38 13.17
CA VAL A 6 -2.90 0.36 14.23
C VAL A 6 -1.42 -0.01 14.26
N CYS A 7 -0.54 0.98 14.19
CA CYS A 7 0.90 0.83 14.34
C CYS A 7 1.22 0.36 15.75
N ALA A 8 1.85 -0.82 15.89
CA ALA A 8 2.27 -1.35 17.18
C ALA A 8 3.39 -0.52 17.84
N THR A 9 4.17 0.23 17.05
CA THR A 9 5.25 1.09 17.56
C THR A 9 4.76 2.41 18.13
N CYS A 10 3.87 3.13 17.43
CA CYS A 10 3.48 4.50 17.80
C CYS A 10 1.98 4.73 18.01
N GLY A 11 1.13 3.73 17.76
CA GLY A 11 -0.31 3.84 17.93
C GLY A 11 -1.07 4.54 16.79
N TYR A 12 -0.38 4.95 15.70
CA TYR A 12 -1.03 5.52 14.52
C TYR A 12 -2.12 4.59 13.97
N SER A 13 -3.35 5.08 13.78
CA SER A 13 -4.53 4.23 13.57
C SER A 13 -5.30 4.48 12.26
N ARG A 14 -4.72 5.22 11.31
CA ARG A 14 -5.36 5.54 10.02
C ARG A 14 -4.90 4.62 8.87
N GLY A 15 -4.32 3.46 9.19
CA GLY A 15 -3.79 2.51 8.21
C GLY A 15 -2.31 2.73 7.87
N PHE A 16 -1.82 1.97 6.90
CA PHE A 16 -0.40 1.92 6.52
C PHE A 16 -0.23 2.27 5.04
N HIS A 17 0.93 2.83 4.68
CA HIS A 17 1.40 2.79 3.30
C HIS A 17 1.80 1.35 2.95
N ILE A 18 1.57 0.94 1.71
CA ILE A 18 1.91 -0.40 1.24
C ILE A 18 3.01 -0.29 0.20
N SER A 19 4.04 -1.13 0.34
CA SER A 19 5.12 -1.29 -0.63
C SER A 19 5.17 -2.74 -1.11
N PHE A 20 5.33 -2.91 -2.42
CA PHE A 20 5.50 -4.22 -3.06
C PHE A 20 6.98 -4.46 -3.31
N LYS A 21 7.52 -5.52 -2.69
CA LYS A 21 8.90 -5.94 -2.89
C LYS A 21 8.91 -7.26 -3.65
N LYS A 22 9.63 -7.30 -4.77
CA LYS A 22 9.75 -8.51 -5.62
C LYS A 22 10.30 -9.68 -4.79
N ALA A 23 9.63 -10.82 -4.87
CA ALA A 23 10.04 -12.09 -4.26
C ALA A 23 10.37 -13.11 -5.36
N GLU A 24 10.77 -14.33 -4.97
CA GLU A 24 10.99 -15.43 -5.94
C GLU A 24 9.72 -15.75 -6.73
N GLN A 25 8.56 -15.65 -6.08
CA GLN A 25 7.24 -15.84 -6.68
C GLN A 25 6.36 -14.64 -6.31
N GLY A 26 6.10 -13.76 -7.28
CA GLY A 26 5.25 -12.58 -7.08
C GLY A 26 5.89 -11.47 -6.25
N PHE A 27 5.09 -10.85 -5.38
CA PHE A 27 5.48 -9.69 -4.57
C PHE A 27 5.15 -9.90 -3.09
N SER A 28 6.15 -9.69 -2.23
CA SER A 28 5.94 -9.51 -0.80
C SER A 28 5.36 -8.13 -0.50
N ILE A 29 4.40 -8.07 0.42
CA ILE A 29 3.70 -6.85 0.80
C ILE A 29 4.24 -6.36 2.15
N ILE A 30 4.80 -5.14 2.14
CA ILE A 30 5.35 -4.48 3.32
C ILE A 30 4.45 -3.31 3.71
N PHE A 31 4.06 -3.26 4.98
CA PHE A 31 3.23 -2.20 5.56
C PHE A 31 4.12 -1.20 6.28
N ILE A 32 4.03 0.07 5.93
CA ILE A 32 4.89 1.14 6.45
C ILE A 32 4.02 2.14 7.19
N CYS A 33 4.32 2.39 8.47
CA CYS A 33 3.64 3.40 9.24
C CYS A 33 3.99 4.79 8.69
N PRO A 34 3.00 5.61 8.29
CA PRO A 34 3.27 6.94 7.74
C PRO A 34 3.75 7.95 8.80
N ASP A 35 3.53 7.66 10.08
CA ASP A 35 3.90 8.53 11.20
C ASP A 35 5.33 8.26 11.69
N CYS A 36 5.63 7.01 12.09
CA CYS A 36 6.94 6.66 12.66
C CYS A 36 7.89 5.92 11.70
N GLY A 37 7.44 5.59 10.48
CA GLY A 37 8.25 4.88 9.48
C GLY A 37 8.49 3.39 9.76
N SER A 38 7.96 2.84 10.87
CA SER A 38 8.10 1.40 11.17
C SER A 38 7.50 0.55 10.07
N SER A 39 8.24 -0.47 9.66
CA SER A 39 7.84 -1.41 8.61
C SER A 39 7.43 -2.75 9.24
N TYR A 40 6.35 -3.32 8.74
CA TYR A 40 5.80 -4.59 9.18
C TYR A 40 5.69 -5.51 7.96
N ASP A 41 6.22 -6.72 8.10
CA ASP A 41 6.08 -7.80 7.14
C ASP A 41 5.15 -8.84 7.75
N LEU A 42 4.03 -9.11 7.07
CA LEU A 42 3.03 -10.10 7.51
C LEU A 42 3.18 -11.44 6.78
N ALA A 43 4.32 -11.67 6.12
CA ALA A 43 4.57 -12.85 5.26
C ALA A 43 3.48 -13.04 4.18
N LEU A 44 2.89 -11.93 3.73
CA LEU A 44 1.90 -11.93 2.65
C LEU A 44 2.62 -11.81 1.31
N THR A 45 2.45 -12.84 0.49
CA THR A 45 2.99 -12.90 -0.88
C THR A 45 1.83 -12.91 -1.87
N GLU A 46 1.75 -11.89 -2.71
CA GLU A 46 0.78 -11.78 -3.79
C GLU A 46 1.37 -12.30 -5.10
N THR A 47 0.82 -13.39 -5.62
CA THR A 47 1.31 -14.06 -6.83
C THR A 47 0.50 -13.74 -8.08
N GLY A 48 -0.66 -13.09 -7.94
CA GLY A 48 -1.54 -12.72 -9.05
C GLY A 48 -1.13 -11.44 -9.78
N ILE A 49 -0.19 -10.65 -9.23
CA ILE A 49 0.34 -9.45 -9.90
C ILE A 49 1.38 -9.88 -10.93
N ILE A 50 0.95 -9.90 -12.20
CA ILE A 50 1.78 -10.29 -13.35
C ILE A 50 2.44 -9.09 -14.06
N VAL A 51 2.06 -7.86 -13.71
CA VAL A 51 2.55 -6.64 -14.35
C VAL A 51 3.59 -5.99 -13.44
N SER A 52 4.82 -5.85 -13.92
CA SER A 52 5.90 -5.19 -13.18
C SER A 52 6.01 -3.69 -13.44
N GLU A 53 5.42 -3.20 -14.53
CA GLU A 53 5.45 -1.80 -14.92
C GLU A 53 4.09 -1.14 -14.65
N PRO A 54 4.03 -0.03 -13.90
CA PRO A 54 2.76 0.61 -13.59
C PRO A 54 2.13 1.17 -14.87
N LEU A 55 0.88 0.77 -15.14
CA LEU A 55 0.07 1.40 -16.17
C LEU A 55 -0.56 2.67 -15.58
N LYS A 56 -0.33 3.82 -16.23
CA LYS A 56 -0.99 5.07 -15.85
C LYS A 56 -2.50 4.91 -16.09
N GLY A 57 -3.30 5.07 -15.03
CA GLY A 57 -4.76 5.08 -15.14
C GLY A 57 -5.28 6.23 -15.99
N LEU A 58 -6.51 6.11 -16.49
CA LEU A 58 -7.18 7.19 -17.21
C LEU A 58 -7.30 8.42 -16.28
N VAL A 59 -6.81 9.57 -16.74
CA VAL A 59 -7.02 10.85 -16.08
C VAL A 59 -8.40 11.33 -16.52
N PHE A 60 -9.36 11.40 -15.60
CA PHE A 60 -10.64 12.04 -15.87
C PHE A 60 -10.43 13.55 -15.71
N GLU A 61 -10.66 14.33 -16.77
CA GLU A 61 -10.56 15.78 -16.71
C GLU A 61 -11.60 16.33 -15.72
N GLU A 62 -11.13 17.07 -14.72
CA GLU A 62 -12.02 17.79 -13.80
C GLU A 62 -12.73 18.86 -14.61
N HIS A 63 -14.07 18.79 -14.68
CA HIS A 63 -14.87 19.86 -15.25
C HIS A 63 -14.63 21.15 -14.45
N GLU A 64 -13.89 22.10 -15.03
CA GLU A 64 -13.83 23.49 -14.57
C GLU A 64 -15.25 24.07 -14.55
N ASN A 65 -15.84 24.14 -13.36
CA ASN A 65 -17.09 24.86 -13.16
C ASN A 65 -16.76 26.36 -13.19
N GLN A 66 -16.94 26.96 -14.37
CA GLN A 66 -16.88 28.40 -14.58
C GLN A 66 -17.78 29.09 -13.54
N SER A 67 -17.18 29.95 -12.71
CA SER A 67 -17.89 30.93 -11.86
C SER A 67 -17.61 32.33 -12.38
#